data_AF-A0A9E0XEA5-F1
#
_entry.id   AF-A0A9E0XEA5-F1
#
_cell.length_a   1.000
_cell.length_b   1.000
_cell.length_c   1.000
_cell.angle_alpha   90.00
_cell.angle_beta   90.00
_cell.angle_gamma   90.00
#
_symmetry.space_group_name_H-M   'P 1'
#
loop_
_entity.id
_entity.type
_entity.pdbx_description
1 polymer ?
#
loop_
_entity_poly.entity_id
_entity_poly.type
_entity_poly.pdbx_seq_one_letter_code
_entity_poly.pdbx_strand_id
1 'polypeptide(L)'
;MRFLALLMATCCLYAQSANQSAEGYLTYGNEILNSVQVNGFVTLNGTTILQQLQVNGSLSAHQAQIGEMMVNGQASLNSCTVKNKSTVIGSLSAMLSTFNNEITLTSDHSAFDGCTIASIRVSKNKNSSIPPMIELKGKTKVTGLITFESGNGQVMASPDSQISAAQIAGGTLQKGL
;
A
#
# COMPACT_ATOMS: atom_id res chain seq x y z
N MET A 1 -24.33 -41.35 44.81
CA MET A 1 -23.66 -41.10 43.52
C MET A 1 -24.38 -39.92 42.88
N ARG A 2 -23.96 -38.67 43.14
CA ARG A 2 -23.11 -37.86 42.25
C ARG A 2 -23.39 -38.12 40.77
N PHE A 3 -24.11 -37.23 40.10
CA PHE A 3 -23.76 -36.86 38.73
C PHE A 3 -23.84 -35.34 38.57
N LEU A 4 -22.71 -34.84 38.10
CA LEU A 4 -22.26 -33.48 38.01
C LEU A 4 -22.75 -32.89 36.67
N ALA A 5 -23.30 -31.68 36.71
CA ALA A 5 -23.59 -30.88 35.54
C ALA A 5 -22.29 -30.50 34.81
N LEU A 6 -22.29 -30.51 33.48
CA LEU A 6 -21.35 -29.70 32.70
C LEU A 6 -22.08 -29.15 31.46
N LEU A 7 -22.65 -27.96 31.65
CA LEU A 7 -23.17 -27.12 30.58
C LEU A 7 -21.96 -26.45 29.92
N MET A 8 -21.49 -26.95 28.77
CA MET A 8 -20.49 -26.24 27.98
C MET A 8 -21.17 -25.12 27.20
N ALA A 9 -21.15 -23.92 27.78
CA ALA A 9 -21.42 -22.69 27.06
C ALA A 9 -20.22 -22.36 26.16
N THR A 10 -20.28 -22.77 24.90
CA THR A 10 -19.39 -22.26 23.85
C THR A 10 -19.76 -20.81 23.57
N CYS A 11 -19.09 -19.89 24.25
CA CYS A 11 -19.03 -18.48 23.86
C CYS A 11 -18.32 -18.40 22.50
N CYS A 12 -19.09 -18.38 21.41
CA CYS A 12 -18.61 -17.83 20.15
C CYS A 12 -18.32 -16.34 20.37
N LEU A 13 -17.03 -16.02 20.52
CA LEU A 13 -16.53 -14.65 20.41
C LEU A 13 -16.75 -14.21 18.96
N TYR A 14 -17.88 -13.55 18.70
CA TYR A 14 -18.03 -12.73 17.51
C TYR A 14 -17.06 -11.56 17.65
N ALA A 15 -15.98 -11.57 16.87
CA ALA A 15 -15.20 -10.36 16.64
C ALA A 15 -16.15 -9.33 16.00
N GLN A 16 -16.58 -8.36 16.78
CA GLN A 16 -17.45 -7.29 16.32
C GLN A 16 -16.60 -6.39 15.42
N SER A 17 -16.70 -6.58 14.09
CA SER A 17 -16.00 -5.76 13.11
C SER A 17 -16.63 -4.36 13.09
N ALA A 18 -16.10 -3.45 13.90
CA ALA A 18 -16.45 -2.04 13.81
C ALA A 18 -15.84 -1.47 12.51
N ASN A 19 -16.70 -1.03 11.59
CA ASN A 19 -16.27 -0.10 10.54
C ASN A 19 -16.02 1.24 11.23
N GLN A 20 -14.75 1.64 11.35
CA GLN A 20 -14.40 2.93 11.94
C GLN A 20 -14.31 3.97 10.82
N SER A 21 -15.25 4.93 10.84
CA SER A 21 -15.15 6.19 10.12
C SER A 21 -14.79 7.28 11.11
N ALA A 22 -13.71 8.02 10.87
CA ALA A 22 -13.26 9.06 11.79
C ALA A 22 -12.57 10.22 11.06
N GLU A 23 -12.49 11.36 11.74
CA GLU A 23 -11.82 12.57 11.26
C GLU A 23 -10.68 12.95 12.20
N GLY A 24 -9.65 13.62 11.66
CA GLY A 24 -8.54 14.15 12.46
C GLY A 24 -7.30 13.23 12.48
N TYR A 25 -6.66 13.10 13.64
CA TYR A 25 -5.42 12.32 13.81
C TYR A 25 -5.71 11.02 14.55
N LEU A 26 -5.54 9.88 13.88
CA LEU A 26 -5.74 8.55 14.45
C LEU A 26 -4.43 7.79 14.49
N THR A 27 -4.19 7.09 15.59
CA THR A 27 -3.05 6.19 15.74
C THR A 27 -3.55 4.82 16.16
N TYR A 28 -3.12 3.83 15.41
CA TYR A 28 -3.40 2.43 15.66
C TYR A 28 -2.08 1.70 15.95
N GLY A 29 -2.10 0.83 16.96
CA GLY A 29 -1.00 -0.03 17.37
C GLY A 29 -1.14 -1.44 16.78
N ASN A 30 -0.80 -2.45 17.59
CA ASN A 30 -0.78 -3.87 17.19
C ASN A 30 -2.18 -4.53 17.15
N GLU A 31 -3.25 -3.76 16.99
CA GLU A 31 -4.59 -4.30 16.86
C GLU A 31 -4.90 -4.85 15.46
N ILE A 32 -5.93 -5.69 15.43
CA ILE A 32 -6.53 -6.22 14.21
C ILE A 32 -7.86 -5.51 13.99
N LEU A 33 -7.97 -4.79 12.88
CA LEU A 33 -9.15 -4.06 12.47
C LEU A 33 -9.71 -4.71 11.20
N ASN A 34 -11.02 -4.74 11.08
CA ASN A 34 -11.63 -5.25 9.85
C ASN A 34 -11.43 -4.26 8.70
N SER A 35 -11.86 -3.01 8.90
CA SER A 35 -11.70 -1.91 7.96
C SER A 35 -11.53 -0.58 8.69
N VAL A 36 -10.88 0.39 8.04
CA VAL A 36 -10.63 1.74 8.57
C VAL A 36 -10.88 2.75 7.45
N GLN A 37 -11.68 3.77 7.73
CA GLN A 37 -11.94 4.90 6.83
C GLN A 37 -11.69 6.21 7.57
N VAL A 38 -10.79 7.06 7.07
CA VAL A 38 -10.38 8.27 7.79
C VAL A 38 -10.23 9.46 6.86
N ASN A 39 -10.75 10.60 7.29
CA ASN A 39 -10.42 11.91 6.73
C ASN A 39 -9.40 12.61 7.66
N GLY A 40 -8.13 12.65 7.27
CA GLY A 40 -7.06 13.25 8.07
C GLY A 40 -5.78 12.44 8.08
N PHE A 41 -5.15 12.34 9.25
CA PHE A 41 -3.85 11.72 9.44
C PHE A 41 -4.00 10.38 10.15
N VAL A 42 -3.43 9.32 9.58
CA VAL A 42 -3.46 7.97 10.15
C VAL A 42 -2.05 7.47 10.35
N THR A 43 -1.76 7.02 11.56
CA THR A 43 -0.54 6.29 11.90
C THR A 43 -0.88 4.84 12.20
N LEU A 44 -0.25 3.89 11.53
CA LEU A 44 -0.38 2.45 11.79
C LEU A 44 0.98 1.90 12.26
N ASN A 45 1.03 1.28 13.44
CA ASN A 45 2.26 0.70 14.00
C ASN A 45 2.01 -0.77 14.36
N GLY A 46 2.40 -1.70 13.47
CA GLY A 46 2.12 -3.13 13.63
C GLY A 46 0.65 -3.51 13.44
N THR A 47 -0.18 -2.58 12.99
CA THR A 47 -1.62 -2.78 12.79
C THR A 47 -1.89 -3.76 11.66
N THR A 48 -2.90 -4.61 11.85
CA THR A 48 -3.45 -5.45 10.78
C THR A 48 -4.84 -4.98 10.38
N ILE A 49 -5.01 -4.55 9.13
CA ILE A 49 -6.30 -4.22 8.53
C ILE A 49 -6.66 -5.36 7.57
N LEU A 50 -7.68 -6.13 7.92
CA LEU A 50 -8.03 -7.37 7.22
C LEU A 50 -8.60 -7.13 5.83
N GLN A 51 -9.49 -6.14 5.70
CA GLN A 51 -10.22 -5.83 4.49
C GLN A 51 -9.71 -4.54 3.86
N GLN A 52 -10.22 -3.38 4.23
CA GLN A 52 -9.93 -2.12 3.53
C GLN A 52 -9.43 -1.02 4.46
N LEU A 53 -8.37 -0.33 4.04
CA LEU A 53 -7.93 0.95 4.58
C LEU A 53 -8.21 2.04 3.54
N GLN A 54 -9.03 3.03 3.90
CA GLN A 54 -9.27 4.23 3.12
C GLN A 54 -8.84 5.47 3.89
N VAL A 55 -7.93 6.26 3.33
CA VAL A 55 -7.44 7.51 3.93
C VAL A 55 -7.57 8.66 2.94
N ASN A 56 -8.36 9.67 3.28
CA ASN A 56 -8.34 10.97 2.60
C ASN A 56 -7.47 11.92 3.45
N GLY A 57 -6.19 12.04 3.11
CA GLY A 57 -5.19 12.78 3.87
C GLY A 57 -3.83 12.09 3.86
N SER A 58 -3.24 11.87 5.04
CA SER A 58 -1.89 11.30 5.15
C SER A 58 -1.88 9.98 5.90
N LEU A 59 -1.19 8.99 5.34
CA LEU A 59 -0.95 7.69 5.95
C LEU A 59 0.54 7.54 6.27
N SER A 60 0.85 7.23 7.53
CA SER A 60 2.16 6.76 7.97
C SER A 60 2.01 5.34 8.53
N ALA A 61 2.59 4.35 7.86
CA ALA A 61 2.46 2.95 8.26
C ALA A 61 3.84 2.33 8.50
N HIS A 62 4.00 1.68 9.65
CA HIS A 62 5.18 0.92 10.02
C HIS A 62 4.78 -0.49 10.43
N GLN A 63 5.43 -1.51 9.83
CA GLN A 63 5.20 -2.92 10.14
C GLN A 63 3.73 -3.36 10.01
N ALA A 64 2.94 -2.67 9.18
CA ALA A 64 1.52 -2.91 9.05
C ALA A 64 1.19 -3.99 8.00
N GLN A 65 0.09 -4.69 8.21
CA GLN A 65 -0.51 -5.63 7.26
C GLN A 65 -1.84 -5.07 6.79
N ILE A 66 -1.94 -4.72 5.50
CA ILE A 66 -3.12 -4.05 4.94
C ILE A 66 -3.72 -4.96 3.87
N GLY A 67 -5.03 -5.18 3.91
CA GLY A 67 -5.77 -5.88 2.86
C GLY A 67 -5.72 -5.08 1.55
N GLU A 68 -6.71 -4.23 1.33
CA GLU A 68 -6.79 -3.23 0.28
C GLU A 68 -6.44 -1.85 0.85
N MET A 69 -5.70 -1.05 0.09
CA MET A 69 -5.27 0.29 0.50
C MET A 69 -5.74 1.32 -0.53
N MET A 70 -6.46 2.34 -0.07
CA MET A 70 -6.87 3.49 -0.86
C MET A 70 -6.43 4.77 -0.14
N VAL A 71 -5.50 5.51 -0.72
CA VAL A 71 -5.03 6.79 -0.16
C VAL A 71 -5.24 7.90 -1.16
N ASN A 72 -5.96 8.95 -0.76
CA ASN A 72 -6.03 10.22 -1.44
C ASN A 72 -5.24 11.26 -0.65
N GLY A 73 -3.99 11.46 -1.04
CA GLY A 73 -3.00 12.31 -0.37
C GLY A 73 -1.63 11.65 -0.30
N GLN A 74 -0.98 11.67 0.87
CA GLN A 74 0.37 11.15 1.04
C GLN A 74 0.38 9.80 1.75
N ALA A 75 1.16 8.84 1.24
CA ALA A 75 1.39 7.55 1.88
C ALA A 75 2.89 7.31 2.10
N SER A 76 3.25 7.00 3.35
CA SER A 76 4.57 6.53 3.74
C SER A 76 4.44 5.13 4.35
N LEU A 77 5.10 4.14 3.75
CA LEU A 77 5.09 2.76 4.22
C LEU A 77 6.51 2.28 4.54
N ASN A 78 6.69 1.69 5.71
CA ASN A 78 7.96 1.10 6.13
C ASN A 78 7.73 -0.31 6.67
N SER A 79 8.31 -1.30 6.01
CA SER A 79 8.20 -2.71 6.39
C SER A 79 6.76 -3.23 6.39
N CYS A 80 5.93 -2.74 5.47
CA CYS A 80 4.51 -3.09 5.38
C CYS A 80 4.23 -4.17 4.34
N THR A 81 3.07 -4.81 4.42
CA THR A 81 2.54 -5.68 3.36
C THR A 81 1.15 -5.22 2.96
N VAL A 82 0.94 -5.00 1.67
CA VAL A 82 -0.37 -4.72 1.06
C VAL A 82 -0.78 -5.95 0.26
N LYS A 83 -1.85 -6.62 0.69
CA LYS A 83 -2.22 -7.96 0.23
C LYS A 83 -3.01 -7.93 -1.07
N ASN A 84 -3.93 -6.99 -1.21
CA ASN A 84 -4.84 -6.85 -2.35
C ASN A 84 -4.42 -5.67 -3.23
N LYS A 85 -5.21 -5.40 -4.27
CA LYS A 85 -5.01 -4.21 -5.11
C LYS A 85 -5.03 -2.95 -4.26
N SER A 86 -4.26 -1.94 -4.64
CA SER A 86 -4.24 -0.67 -3.93
C SER A 86 -4.21 0.51 -4.88
N THR A 87 -4.66 1.67 -4.40
CA THR A 87 -4.68 2.92 -5.15
C THR A 87 -4.12 4.04 -4.29
N VAL A 88 -3.19 4.82 -4.85
CA VAL A 88 -2.72 6.07 -4.25
C VAL A 88 -2.92 7.19 -5.26
N ILE A 89 -3.71 8.20 -4.88
CA ILE A 89 -3.84 9.46 -5.60
C ILE A 89 -3.08 10.50 -4.78
N GLY A 90 -1.92 10.94 -5.26
CA GLY A 90 -0.98 11.77 -4.51
C GLY A 90 0.40 11.11 -4.42
N SER A 91 1.15 11.30 -3.34
CA SER A 91 2.54 10.84 -3.24
C SER A 91 2.66 9.52 -2.46
N LEU A 92 3.56 8.65 -2.92
CA LEU A 92 3.88 7.40 -2.25
C LEU A 92 5.39 7.25 -2.05
N SER A 93 5.79 6.98 -0.81
CA SER A 93 7.12 6.49 -0.46
C SER A 93 6.98 5.17 0.28
N ALA A 94 7.58 4.11 -0.23
CA ALA A 94 7.56 2.80 0.39
C ALA A 94 8.98 2.25 0.56
N MET A 95 9.29 1.77 1.75
CA MET A 95 10.57 1.16 2.08
C MET A 95 10.34 -0.23 2.66
N LEU A 96 11.13 -1.21 2.22
CA LEU A 96 11.11 -2.61 2.68
C LEU A 96 9.72 -3.23 2.70
N SER A 97 8.85 -2.79 1.79
CA SER A 97 7.43 -3.16 1.78
C SER A 97 7.10 -4.10 0.63
N THR A 98 6.04 -4.88 0.79
CA THR A 98 5.56 -5.83 -0.21
C THR A 98 4.17 -5.46 -0.70
N PHE A 99 3.99 -5.40 -2.02
CA PHE A 99 2.71 -5.22 -2.68
C PHE A 99 2.42 -6.50 -3.48
N ASN A 100 1.54 -7.35 -2.92
CA ASN A 100 1.25 -8.68 -3.48
C ASN A 100 0.41 -8.63 -4.77
N ASN A 101 -0.22 -7.50 -5.05
CA ASN A 101 -1.07 -7.26 -6.20
C ASN A 101 -0.75 -5.89 -6.82
N GLU A 102 -1.42 -5.58 -7.94
CA GLU A 102 -1.25 -4.29 -8.63
C GLU A 102 -1.49 -3.11 -7.69
N ILE A 103 -0.56 -2.15 -7.71
CA ILE A 103 -0.77 -0.81 -7.17
C ILE A 103 -1.03 0.17 -8.31
N THR A 104 -2.13 0.92 -8.20
CA THR A 104 -2.46 2.02 -9.10
C THR A 104 -2.04 3.35 -8.50
N LEU A 105 -1.30 4.14 -9.25
CA LEU A 105 -0.75 5.42 -8.83
C LEU A 105 -1.29 6.52 -9.74
N THR A 106 -1.85 7.57 -9.14
CA THR A 106 -2.06 8.86 -9.82
C THR A 106 -1.15 9.86 -9.13
N SER A 107 0.10 9.91 -9.57
CA SER A 107 1.19 10.64 -8.93
C SER A 107 2.19 11.15 -9.97
N ASP A 108 2.80 12.31 -9.73
CA ASP A 108 3.93 12.76 -10.55
C ASP A 108 5.23 12.05 -10.14
N HIS A 109 5.33 11.64 -8.87
CA HIS A 109 6.48 10.95 -8.32
C HIS A 109 6.05 9.91 -7.27
N SER A 110 6.65 8.72 -7.34
CA SER A 110 6.55 7.68 -6.30
C SER A 110 7.88 6.95 -6.15
N ALA A 111 8.24 6.60 -4.92
CA ALA A 111 9.51 5.95 -4.61
C ALA A 111 9.33 4.62 -3.87
N PHE A 112 10.10 3.62 -4.27
CA PHE A 112 10.15 2.30 -3.67
C PHE A 112 11.60 1.93 -3.36
N ASP A 113 11.91 1.60 -2.11
CA ASP A 113 13.25 1.22 -1.68
C ASP A 113 13.26 -0.17 -1.03
N GLY A 114 13.99 -1.12 -1.61
CA GLY A 114 14.02 -2.51 -1.15
C GLY A 114 12.65 -3.20 -1.14
N CYS A 115 11.72 -2.78 -2.01
CA CYS A 115 10.36 -3.31 -2.04
C CYS A 115 10.23 -4.54 -2.95
N THR A 116 9.19 -5.37 -2.72
CA THR A 116 8.74 -6.38 -3.70
C THR A 116 7.35 -6.02 -4.19
N ILE A 117 7.19 -5.85 -5.50
CA ILE A 117 5.98 -5.29 -6.10
C ILE A 117 5.49 -6.20 -7.22
N ALA A 118 4.23 -6.60 -7.17
CA ALA A 118 3.64 -7.44 -8.20
C ALA A 118 3.52 -6.70 -9.55
N SER A 119 2.82 -5.57 -9.58
CA SER A 119 2.75 -4.71 -10.78
C SER A 119 2.42 -3.27 -10.38
N ILE A 120 2.75 -2.34 -11.26
CA ILE A 120 2.46 -0.91 -11.07
C ILE A 120 1.67 -0.43 -12.29
N ARG A 121 0.53 0.20 -12.04
CA ARG A 121 -0.19 0.99 -13.04
C ARG A 121 -0.09 2.46 -12.65
N VAL A 122 0.31 3.31 -13.58
CA VAL A 122 0.38 4.75 -13.39
C VAL A 122 -0.66 5.41 -14.28
N SER A 123 -1.72 5.89 -13.64
CA SER A 123 -2.83 6.58 -14.30
C SER A 123 -2.44 7.99 -14.69
N LYS A 124 -3.00 8.50 -15.80
CA LYS A 124 -2.71 9.86 -16.27
C LYS A 124 -3.21 10.91 -15.27
N ASN A 125 -2.29 11.65 -14.65
CA ASN A 125 -2.62 12.84 -13.88
C ASN A 125 -2.98 14.01 -14.82
N LYS A 126 -4.27 14.30 -14.97
CA LYS A 126 -4.75 15.37 -15.87
C LYS A 126 -4.33 16.78 -15.40
N ASN A 127 -3.92 16.91 -14.14
CA ASN A 127 -3.55 18.18 -13.53
C ASN A 127 -2.04 18.44 -13.58
N SER A 128 -1.25 17.51 -14.10
CA SER A 128 0.20 17.68 -14.26
C SER A 128 0.62 17.57 -15.71
N SER A 129 1.57 18.43 -16.09
CA SER A 129 2.26 18.38 -17.38
C SER A 129 3.57 17.62 -17.31
N ILE A 130 3.99 17.22 -16.10
CA ILE A 130 5.26 16.54 -15.87
C ILE A 130 5.07 15.03 -16.14
N PRO A 131 6.00 14.39 -16.87
CA PRO A 131 5.99 12.95 -17.02
C PRO A 131 6.07 12.24 -15.65
N PRO A 132 5.18 11.29 -15.36
CA PRO A 132 5.21 10.60 -14.07
C PRO A 132 6.48 9.76 -13.93
N MET A 133 7.07 9.79 -12.74
CA MET A 133 8.32 9.12 -12.42
C MET A 133 8.16 8.10 -11.30
N ILE A 134 8.71 6.90 -11.51
CA ILE A 134 8.84 5.86 -10.51
C ILE A 134 10.33 5.66 -10.19
N GLU A 135 10.70 5.84 -8.92
CA GLU A 135 12.03 5.52 -8.41
C GLU A 135 12.03 4.12 -7.79
N LEU A 136 12.92 3.25 -8.28
CA LEU A 136 13.18 1.92 -7.73
C LEU A 136 14.59 1.93 -7.15
N LYS A 137 14.69 2.00 -5.83
CA LYS A 137 15.94 2.09 -5.08
C LYS A 137 16.33 0.75 -4.46
N GLY A 138 17.62 0.58 -4.24
CA GLY A 138 18.19 -0.63 -3.63
C GLY A 138 17.81 -1.89 -4.40
N LYS A 139 17.49 -2.95 -3.65
CA LYS A 139 17.13 -4.28 -4.19
C LYS A 139 15.64 -4.40 -4.54
N THR A 140 14.99 -3.30 -4.94
CA THR A 140 13.57 -3.32 -5.31
C THR A 140 13.32 -4.28 -6.47
N LYS A 141 12.31 -5.14 -6.34
CA LYS A 141 11.93 -6.13 -7.35
C LYS A 141 10.51 -5.87 -7.82
N VAL A 142 10.34 -5.73 -9.13
CA VAL A 142 9.02 -5.72 -9.76
C VAL A 142 8.89 -7.01 -10.57
N THR A 143 7.89 -7.83 -10.26
CA THR A 143 7.73 -9.15 -10.92
C THR A 143 6.90 -9.07 -12.20
N GLY A 144 5.93 -8.18 -12.25
CA GLY A 144 5.05 -7.94 -13.39
C GLY A 144 5.42 -6.68 -14.17
N LEU A 145 4.41 -6.04 -14.76
CA LEU A 145 4.56 -4.84 -15.58
C LEU A 145 4.51 -3.55 -14.76
N ILE A 146 5.20 -2.54 -15.27
CA ILE A 146 4.98 -1.12 -14.96
C ILE A 146 4.32 -0.50 -16.19
N THR A 147 3.07 -0.06 -16.06
CA THR A 147 2.31 0.52 -17.17
C THR A 147 2.03 1.99 -16.91
N PHE A 148 2.42 2.86 -17.83
CA PHE A 148 2.10 4.28 -17.81
C PHE A 148 1.03 4.60 -18.84
N GLU A 149 -0.12 5.07 -18.39
CA GLU A 149 -1.24 5.44 -19.27
C GLU A 149 -0.96 6.73 -20.05
N SER A 150 -0.01 7.56 -19.58
CA SER A 150 0.39 8.79 -20.26
C SER A 150 1.27 8.54 -21.50
N GLY A 151 1.87 7.36 -21.63
CA GLY A 151 2.75 7.00 -22.75
C GLY A 151 4.14 7.66 -22.73
N ASN A 152 4.46 8.43 -21.68
CA ASN A 152 5.73 9.15 -21.54
C ASN A 152 6.38 8.98 -20.16
N GLY A 153 6.00 7.97 -19.39
CA GLY A 153 6.49 7.79 -18.02
C GLY A 153 7.97 7.42 -17.93
N GLN A 154 8.54 7.58 -16.74
CA GLN A 154 9.96 7.34 -16.49
C GLN A 154 10.14 6.41 -15.29
N VAL A 155 11.03 5.42 -15.44
CA VAL A 155 11.47 4.58 -14.35
C VAL A 155 12.96 4.81 -14.13
N MET A 156 13.32 5.32 -12.96
CA MET A 156 14.70 5.44 -12.51
C MET A 156 14.98 4.28 -11.56
N ALA A 157 15.95 3.43 -11.89
CA ALA A 157 16.26 2.24 -11.10
C ALA A 157 17.73 2.23 -10.65
N SER A 158 17.97 1.86 -9.40
CA SER A 158 19.30 1.50 -8.92
C SER A 158 19.83 0.28 -9.70
N PRO A 159 21.16 0.11 -9.83
CA PRO A 159 21.74 -1.06 -10.50
C PRO A 159 21.25 -2.40 -9.94
N ASP A 160 21.02 -2.46 -8.63
CA ASP A 160 20.59 -3.66 -7.90
C ASP A 160 19.09 -3.94 -7.97
N SER A 161 18.30 -3.05 -8.56
CA SER A 161 16.86 -3.25 -8.73
C SER A 161 16.59 -4.30 -9.81
N GLN A 162 15.70 -5.24 -9.49
CA GLN A 162 15.29 -6.34 -10.34
C GLN A 162 14.10 -5.91 -11.20
N ILE A 163 14.44 -5.24 -12.30
CA ILE A 163 13.53 -4.76 -13.34
C ILE A 163 14.24 -4.78 -14.70
N SER A 164 13.49 -5.06 -15.75
CA SER A 164 13.94 -5.03 -17.14
C SER A 164 13.10 -4.07 -17.99
N ALA A 165 13.66 -3.59 -19.12
CA ALA A 165 12.95 -2.70 -20.03
C ALA A 165 11.69 -3.35 -20.64
N ALA A 166 11.69 -4.68 -20.83
CA ALA A 166 10.55 -5.43 -21.35
C ALA A 166 9.32 -5.41 -20.41
N GLN A 167 9.52 -5.08 -19.14
CA GLN A 167 8.44 -4.96 -18.16
C GLN A 167 7.80 -3.57 -18.16
N ILE A 168 8.28 -2.62 -18.97
CA ILE A 168 7.78 -1.25 -18.98
C ILE A 168 6.95 -1.02 -20.24
N ALA A 169 5.70 -0.61 -20.05
CA ALA A 169 4.80 -0.19 -21.10
C ALA A 169 4.48 1.30 -20.95
N GLY A 170 4.62 2.07 -22.04
CA GLY A 170 4.31 3.52 -22.04
C GLY A 170 5.34 4.40 -21.32
N GLY A 171 6.57 3.92 -21.14
CA GLY A 171 7.64 4.68 -20.49
C GLY A 171 9.03 4.16 -20.82
N THR A 172 10.05 4.76 -20.19
CA THR A 172 11.46 4.39 -20.38
C THR A 172 12.11 3.94 -19.07
N LEU A 173 13.14 3.09 -19.18
CA LEU A 173 13.99 2.68 -18.05
C LEU A 173 15.33 3.41 -18.11
N GLN A 174 15.72 4.05 -17.03
CA GLN A 174 17.08 4.53 -16.79
C GLN A 174 17.66 3.83 -15.56
N LYS A 175 18.82 3.18 -15.72
CA LYS A 175 19.57 2.61 -14.59
C LYS A 175 20.71 3.53 -14.18
N GLY A 176 20.96 3.64 -12.87
CA GLY A 176 22.11 4.38 -12.33
C GLY A 176 21.79 5.46 -11.30
N LEU A 177 20.71 5.28 -10.52
CA LEU A 177 20.50 6.03 -9.26
C LEU A 177 21.63 5.80 -8.27
#